data_AF-A0A7S8F833-F1
#
_entry.id   AF-A0A7S8F833-F1
#
_cell.length_a   1.000
_cell.length_b   1.000
_cell.length_c   1.000
_cell.angle_alpha   90.00
_cell.angle_beta   90.00
_cell.angle_gamma   90.00
#
_symmetry.space_group_name_H-M   'P 1'
#
loop_
_entity.id
_entity.type
_entity.pdbx_description
1 polymer ?
#
loop_
_entity_poly.entity_id
_entity_poly.type
_entity_poly.pdbx_seq_one_letter_code
_entity_poly.pdbx_strand_id
1 'polypeptide(L)'
;AMGYSKLAFFHLLSHALFKALLFMCAGSMIHNLKDTQDIRFMGSIINFMPLTSICFNVSSLSLCGIPFLAGFYSKDLILEMVCLSWINC
;
A
#
# COMPACT_ATOMS: atom_id res chain seq x y z
N ALA A 1 -12.32 1.49 -22.13
CA ALA A 1 -12.19 0.67 -20.91
C ALA A 1 -10.91 -0.14 -20.98
N MET A 2 -10.11 -0.19 -19.90
CA MET A 2 -9.02 -1.17 -19.83
C MET A 2 -9.63 -2.58 -19.81
N GLY A 3 -9.07 -3.51 -20.60
CA GLY A 3 -9.48 -4.92 -20.51
C GLY A 3 -9.07 -5.54 -19.17
N TYR A 4 -9.79 -6.57 -18.72
CA TYR A 4 -9.57 -7.22 -17.41
C TYR A 4 -8.12 -7.61 -17.15
N SER A 5 -7.42 -8.18 -18.14
CA SER A 5 -6.01 -8.56 -18.01
C SER A 5 -5.06 -7.37 -17.83
N LYS A 6 -5.32 -6.27 -18.55
CA LYS A 6 -4.54 -5.02 -18.43
C LYS A 6 -4.76 -4.37 -17.06
N LEU A 7 -6.00 -4.36 -16.57
CA LEU A 7 -6.34 -3.82 -15.24
C LEU A 7 -5.70 -4.66 -14.12
N ALA A 8 -5.76 -5.99 -14.22
CA ALA A 8 -5.12 -6.89 -13.27
C ALA A 8 -3.58 -6.70 -13.24
N PHE A 9 -2.94 -6.56 -14.40
CA PHE A 9 -1.51 -6.29 -14.49
C PHE A 9 -1.14 -4.92 -13.90
N PHE A 10 -1.95 -3.89 -14.18
CA PHE A 10 -1.76 -2.56 -13.59
C PHE A 10 -1.86 -2.59 -12.06
N HIS A 11 -2.86 -3.30 -11.52
CA HIS A 11 -2.99 -3.50 -10.08
C HIS A 11 -1.83 -4.30 -9.48
N LEU A 12 -1.38 -5.36 -10.16
CA LEU A 12 -0.23 -6.15 -9.73
C LEU A 12 1.02 -5.28 -9.58
N LEU A 13 1.31 -4.43 -10.57
CA LEU A 13 2.47 -3.54 -10.56
C LEU A 13 2.38 -2.50 -9.45
N SER A 14 1.22 -1.82 -9.31
CA SER A 14 1.03 -0.80 -8.28
C SER A 14 1.12 -1.40 -6.87
N HIS A 15 0.47 -2.55 -6.65
CA HIS A 15 0.52 -3.30 -5.40
C HIS A 15 1.95 -3.77 -5.06
N ALA A 16 2.72 -4.24 -6.05
CA ALA A 16 4.10 -4.66 -5.84
C ALA A 16 4.99 -3.50 -5.34
N LEU A 17 4.85 -2.32 -5.94
CA LEU A 17 5.61 -1.13 -5.54
C LEU A 17 5.27 -0.69 -4.11
N PHE A 18 3.99 -0.60 -3.76
CA PHE A 18 3.59 -0.17 -2.41
C PHE A 18 3.95 -1.19 -1.34
N LYS A 19 3.80 -2.49 -1.61
CA LYS A 19 4.26 -3.53 -0.68
C LYS A 19 5.76 -3.52 -0.50
N ALA A 20 6.54 -3.37 -1.57
CA ALA A 20 8.00 -3.28 -1.48
C ALA A 20 8.43 -2.08 -0.61
N LEU A 21 7.82 -0.90 -0.81
CA LEU A 21 8.11 0.27 0.01
C LEU A 21 7.72 0.08 1.49
N LEU A 22 6.57 -0.53 1.75
CA LEU A 22 6.09 -0.81 3.11
C LEU A 22 7.05 -1.75 3.84
N PHE A 23 7.46 -2.85 3.22
CA PHE A 23 8.40 -3.80 3.82
C PHE A 23 9.82 -3.23 3.97
N MET A 24 10.28 -2.39 3.04
CA MET A 24 11.56 -1.69 3.17
C MET A 24 11.54 -0.74 4.38
N CYS A 25 10.46 0.03 4.55
CA CYS A 25 10.30 0.92 5.69
C CYS A 25 10.20 0.13 7.00
N ALA A 26 9.41 -0.95 7.05
CA ALA A 26 9.32 -1.83 8.21
C ALA A 26 10.69 -2.45 8.57
N GLY A 27 11.43 -2.95 7.57
CA GLY A 27 12.79 -3.48 7.77
C GLY A 27 13.75 -2.45 8.34
N SER A 28 13.67 -1.20 7.87
CA SER A 28 14.46 -0.10 8.43
C SER A 28 14.10 0.18 9.90
N MET A 29 12.81 0.15 10.27
CA MET A 29 12.38 0.35 11.65
C MET A 29 12.89 -0.78 12.55
N ILE A 30 12.72 -2.03 12.13
CA ILE A 30 13.17 -3.23 12.87
C ILE A 30 14.67 -3.17 13.12
N HIS A 31 15.48 -2.85 12.09
CA HIS A 31 16.93 -2.76 12.23
C HIS A 31 17.35 -1.67 13.23
N ASN A 32 16.71 -0.49 13.18
CA ASN A 32 16.99 0.60 14.12
C ASN A 32 16.52 0.31 15.55
N LEU A 33 15.53 -0.58 15.71
CA LEU A 33 14.97 -0.99 16.99
C LEU A 33 15.58 -2.32 17.50
N LYS A 34 16.82 -2.65 17.09
CA LYS A 34 17.57 -3.84 17.52
C LYS A 34 16.79 -5.14 17.28
N ASP A 35 16.27 -5.29 16.07
CA ASP A 35 15.51 -6.45 15.61
C ASP A 35 14.18 -6.70 16.35
N THR A 36 13.68 -5.71 17.11
CA THR A 36 12.33 -5.80 17.70
C THR A 36 11.27 -5.51 16.65
N GLN A 37 10.30 -6.43 16.53
CA GLN A 37 9.18 -6.33 15.58
C GLN A 37 7.84 -6.05 16.29
N ASP A 38 7.82 -6.15 17.61
CA ASP A 38 6.61 -5.96 18.39
C ASP A 38 6.28 -4.46 18.49
N ILE A 39 5.20 -4.07 17.82
CA ILE A 39 4.71 -2.70 17.70
C ILE A 39 4.51 -1.99 19.05
N ARG A 40 4.31 -2.75 20.14
CA ARG A 40 4.16 -2.19 21.50
C ARG A 40 5.43 -1.48 21.96
N PHE A 41 6.59 -1.85 21.42
CA PHE A 41 7.88 -1.21 21.68
C PHE A 41 8.28 -0.20 20.60
N MET A 42 7.46 -0.01 19.55
CA MET A 42 7.77 0.86 18.41
C MET A 42 7.11 2.25 18.56
N GLY A 43 7.43 2.95 19.65
CA GLY A 43 6.90 4.28 19.95
C GLY A 43 7.67 5.43 19.29
N SER A 44 7.00 6.55 19.04
CA SER A 44 7.63 7.82 18.61
C SER A 44 8.50 7.74 17.33
N ILE A 45 8.22 6.79 16.43
CA ILE A 45 9.00 6.59 15.18
C ILE A 45 9.01 7.84 14.29
N ILE A 46 7.94 8.64 14.30
CA ILE A 46 7.85 9.88 13.51
C ILE A 46 8.97 10.87 13.90
N ASN A 47 9.32 10.94 15.19
CA ASN A 47 10.35 11.87 15.68
C ASN A 47 11.77 11.37 15.40
N PHE A 48 12.01 10.07 15.54
CA PHE A 48 13.34 9.47 15.37
C PHE A 48 13.68 9.16 13.91
N MET A 49 12.68 8.83 13.10
CA MET A 49 12.81 8.28 11.76
C MET A 49 11.77 8.92 10.80
N PRO A 50 11.77 10.27 10.64
CA PRO A 50 10.69 11.01 9.99
C PRO A 50 10.47 10.59 8.53
N LEU A 51 11.54 10.46 7.74
CA LEU A 51 11.45 10.08 6.33
C LEU A 51 10.79 8.71 6.13
N THR A 52 11.30 7.70 6.83
CA THR A 52 10.76 6.34 6.84
C THR A 52 9.33 6.27 7.35
N SER A 53 8.97 7.10 8.34
CA SER A 53 7.58 7.20 8.80
C SER A 53 6.64 7.78 7.74
N ILE A 54 7.08 8.82 7.00
CA ILE A 54 6.30 9.41 5.91
C ILE A 54 6.14 8.40 4.78
N CYS A 55 7.21 7.73 4.34
CA CYS A 55 7.16 6.72 3.30
C CYS A 55 6.29 5.50 3.70
N PHE A 56 6.37 5.06 4.96
CA PHE A 56 5.51 4.00 5.49
C PHE A 56 4.03 4.41 5.47
N ASN A 57 3.72 5.65 5.84
CA ASN A 57 2.36 6.17 5.77
C ASN A 57 1.87 6.30 4.31
N VAL A 58 2.67 6.86 3.40
CA VAL A 58 2.29 7.00 1.98
C VAL A 58 2.03 5.63 1.33
N SER A 59 2.88 4.63 1.59
CA SER A 59 2.66 3.26 1.09
C SER A 59 1.40 2.63 1.70
N SER A 60 1.15 2.82 3.00
CA SER A 60 -0.06 2.31 3.67
C SER A 60 -1.35 2.95 3.13
N LEU A 61 -1.37 4.27 2.96
CA LEU A 61 -2.50 5.02 2.39
C LEU A 61 -2.77 4.61 0.94
N SER A 62 -1.71 4.37 0.17
CA SER A 62 -1.82 3.85 -1.19
C SER A 62 -2.42 2.44 -1.24
N LEU A 63 -2.04 1.56 -0.31
CA LEU A 63 -2.58 0.20 -0.20
C LEU A 63 -4.07 0.18 0.21
N CYS A 64 -4.46 1.10 1.09
CA CYS A 64 -5.87 1.32 1.44
C CYS A 64 -6.69 1.73 0.20
N GLY A 65 -6.10 2.49 -0.72
CA GLY A 65 -6.74 2.97 -1.94
C GLY A 65 -7.35 4.37 -1.77
N ILE A 66 -6.69 5.25 -1.02
CA ILE A 66 -7.16 6.63 -0.81
C ILE A 66 -7.17 7.41 -2.13
N PRO A 67 -8.17 8.31 -2.34
CA PRO A 67 -8.27 9.12 -3.55
C PRO A 67 -6.95 9.82 -3.91
N PHE A 68 -6.67 9.90 -5.21
CA PHE A 68 -5.47 10.52 -5.80
C PHE A 68 -4.13 9.80 -5.55
N LEU A 69 -4.10 8.68 -4.83
CA LEU A 69 -2.92 7.79 -4.78
C LEU A 69 -3.02 6.66 -5.81
N ALA A 70 -1.88 6.07 -6.21
CA ALA A 70 -1.87 5.11 -7.32
C ALA A 70 -2.70 3.83 -7.06
N GLY A 71 -2.90 3.47 -5.78
CA GLY A 71 -3.75 2.33 -5.42
C GLY A 71 -5.22 2.56 -5.79
N PHE A 72 -5.73 3.79 -5.66
CA PHE A 72 -7.10 4.15 -6.01
C PHE A 72 -7.40 3.87 -7.48
N TYR A 73 -6.55 4.36 -8.39
CA TYR A 73 -6.74 4.19 -9.84
C TYR A 73 -6.83 2.73 -10.30
N SER A 74 -6.27 1.78 -9.54
CA SER A 74 -6.37 0.35 -9.87
C SER A 74 -7.52 -0.33 -9.14
N LYS A 75 -7.62 -0.11 -7.83
CA LYS A 75 -8.51 -0.84 -6.93
C LYS A 75 -9.96 -0.39 -7.08
N ASP A 76 -10.18 0.91 -7.28
CA ASP A 76 -11.51 1.49 -7.46
C ASP A 76 -12.14 0.99 -8.78
N LEU A 77 -11.38 1.03 -9.88
CA LEU A 77 -11.82 0.48 -11.17
C LEU A 77 -12.11 -1.02 -11.11
N ILE A 78 -11.33 -1.80 -10.36
CA ILE A 78 -11.63 -3.23 -10.15
C ILE A 78 -12.98 -3.39 -9.45
N LEU A 79 -13.21 -2.60 -8.41
CA LEU A 79 -14.43 -2.67 -7.59
C LEU A 79 -15.66 -2.25 -8.41
N GLU A 80 -15.55 -1.19 -9.21
CA GLU A 80 -16.59 -0.74 -10.14
C GLU A 80 -16.96 -1.84 -11.15
N MET A 81 -15.96 -2.49 -11.78
CA MET A 81 -16.19 -3.57 -12.73
C MET A 81 -16.85 -4.80 -12.09
N VAL A 82 -16.52 -5.12 -10.83
CA VAL A 82 -17.15 -6.20 -10.10
C VAL A 82 -18.60 -5.85 -9.74
N CYS A 83 -18.88 -4.63 -9.28
CA CYS A 83 -20.23 -4.19 -8.95
C CYS A 83 -21.16 -4.14 -10.17
N LEU A 84 -20.63 -3.79 -11.36
CA LEU A 84 -21.39 -3.75 -12.62
C LEU A 84 -21.41 -5.09 -13.36
N SER A 85 -20.78 -6.14 -12.81
CA SER A 85 -20.76 -7.46 -13.45
C SER A 85 -22.11 -8.17 -13.31
N TRP A 86 -22.46 -8.97 -14.31
CA TRP A 86 -23.64 -9.86 -14.33
C TRP A 86 -23.71 -10.88 -13.18
N ILE A 87 -22.69 -10.95 -12.33
CA ILE A 87 -22.68 -11.80 -11.13
C ILE A 87 -23.38 -11.08 -9.96
N ASN A 88 -23.33 -9.74 -9.92
CA ASN A 88 -23.94 -8.90 -8.88
C ASN A 88 -25.24 -8.21 -9.33
N CYS A 89 -25.63 -8.34 -10.61
CA CYS A 89 -26.93 -7.97 -11.14
C CYS A 89 -27.77 -9.23 -11.37
#